data_AF-A0A7C7RVU6-F1
#
_entry.id   AF-A0A7C7RVU6-F1
#
_cell.length_a   1.000
_cell.length_b   1.000
_cell.length_c   1.000
_cell.angle_alpha   90.00
_cell.angle_beta   90.00
_cell.angle_gamma   90.00
#
_symmetry.space_group_name_H-M   'P 1'
#
loop_
_entity.id
_entity.type
_entity.pdbx_description
1 polymer ?
#
loop_
_entity_poly.entity_id
_entity_poly.type
_entity_poly.pdbx_seq_one_letter_code
_entity_poly.pdbx_strand_id
1 'polypeptide(L)' 'MRKLKIPVTRIEGHGLITLSLDGEGRVAQARFHVTEARGFERFCQGRTVW' A
#
# COMPACT_ATOMS: atom_id res chain seq x y z
N MET A 1 -17.19 7.23 13.35
CA MET A 1 -16.55 7.05 12.02
C MET A 1 -15.85 5.69 11.99
N ARG A 2 -16.28 4.77 11.11
CA ARG A 2 -15.76 3.39 11.04
C ARG A 2 -14.54 3.32 10.12
N LYS A 3 -13.53 2.52 10.47
CA LYS A 3 -12.33 2.32 9.64
C LYS A 3 -12.15 0.84 9.31
N LEU A 4 -11.93 0.54 8.03
CA LEU A 4 -11.63 -0.80 7.53
C LEU A 4 -10.15 -0.87 7.12
N LYS A 5 -9.51 -2.02 7.35
CA LYS A 5 -8.15 -2.34 6.91
C LYS A 5 -8.21 -3.66 6.14
N ILE A 6 -7.80 -3.63 4.88
CA ILE A 6 -8.01 -4.74 3.94
C ILE A 6 -6.68 -5.04 3.24
N PRO A 7 -6.00 -6.15 3.59
CA PRO A 7 -4.90 -6.66 2.78
C PRO A 7 -5.41 -6.98 1.38
N VAL A 8 -4.69 -6.55 0.35
CA VAL A 8 -5.09 -6.78 -1.04
C VAL A 8 -4.56 -8.14 -1.48
N THR A 9 -5.41 -8.95 -2.10
CA THR A 9 -5.06 -10.28 -2.62
C THR A 9 -5.32 -10.36 -4.12
N ARG A 10 -4.74 -11.38 -4.78
CA ARG A 10 -4.74 -11.54 -6.25
C ARG A 10 -4.10 -10.37 -6.99
N ILE A 11 -3.05 -9.80 -6.38
CA ILE A 11 -2.16 -8.81 -6.98
C ILE A 11 -0.71 -9.33 -6.87
N GLU A 12 0.20 -8.75 -7.63
CA GLU A 12 1.64 -8.89 -7.37
C GLU A 12 2.03 -8.01 -6.18
N GLY A 13 2.99 -8.48 -5.38
CA GLY A 13 3.50 -7.77 -4.22
C GLY A 13 2.52 -7.66 -3.05
N HIS A 14 2.74 -6.64 -2.22
CA HIS A 14 2.01 -6.43 -0.98
C HIS A 14 1.38 -5.03 -0.95
N GLY A 15 0.09 -4.99 -0.65
CA GLY A 15 -0.67 -3.75 -0.55
C GLY A 15 -1.72 -3.82 0.55
N LEU A 16 -1.98 -2.66 1.15
CA LEU A 16 -3.05 -2.48 2.13
C LEU A 16 -3.95 -1.33 1.65
N ILE A 17 -5.27 -1.55 1.70
CA ILE A 17 -6.25 -0.48 1.54
C ILE A 17 -6.85 -0.16 2.90
N THR A 18 -6.97 1.13 3.22
CA THR A 18 -7.77 1.58 4.36
C THR A 18 -8.92 2.44 3.90
N LEU A 19 -10.13 2.10 4.35
CA LEU A 19 -11.35 2.87 4.09
C LEU A 19 -11.84 3.52 5.37
N SER A 20 -12.25 4.78 5.29
CA SER A 20 -13.02 5.45 6.34
C SER A 20 -14.45 5.62 5.85
N LEU A 21 -15.42 5.19 6.66
CA LEU A 21 -16.84 5.28 6.34
C LEU A 21 -17.53 6.37 7.18
N ASP A 22 -18.47 7.07 6.56
CA ASP A 22 -19.34 8.05 7.21
C ASP A 22 -20.44 7.39 8.07
N GLY A 23 -21.37 8.19 8.58
CA GLY A 23 -22.48 7.72 9.42
C GLY A 23 -23.49 6.84 8.68
N GLU A 24 -23.59 6.97 7.36
CA GLU A 24 -24.47 6.16 6.50
C GLU A 24 -23.75 4.92 5.94
N GLY A 25 -22.47 4.72 6.31
CA GLY A 25 -21.66 3.61 5.85
C GLY A 25 -21.08 3.78 4.44
N ARG A 26 -21.20 4.96 3.82
CA ARG A 26 -20.57 5.25 2.53
C ARG A 26 -19.08 5.54 2.72
N VAL A 27 -18.29 5.28 1.68
CA VAL A 27 -16.84 5.54 1.71
C VAL A 27 -16.61 7.05 1.65
N ALA A 28 -16.17 7.61 2.77
CA ALA A 28 -15.76 9.01 2.85
C ALA A 28 -14.32 9.23 2.38
N GLN A 29 -13.47 8.19 2.50
CA GLN A 29 -12.05 8.27 2.13
C GLN A 29 -11.45 6.88 1.92
N ALA A 30 -10.59 6.76 0.91
CA ALA A 30 -9.78 5.58 0.64
C ALA A 30 -8.29 5.96 0.63
N ARG A 31 -7.43 5.08 1.13
CA ARG A 31 -5.97 5.19 1.01
C ARG A 31 -5.37 3.87 0.59
N PHE A 32 -4.45 3.94 -0.35
CA PHE A 32 -3.58 2.85 -0.74
C PHE A 32 -2.24 2.98 -0.02
N HIS A 33 -1.76 1.88 0.54
CA HIS A 33 -0.50 1.82 1.27
C HIS A 33 0.42 0.84 0.55
N VAL A 34 1.56 1.32 0.09
CA VAL A 34 2.68 0.47 -0.32
C VAL A 34 3.34 -0.02 0.96
N THR A 35 3.14 -1.30 1.29
CA THR A 35 3.53 -1.85 2.60
C THR A 35 4.93 -2.41 2.64
N GLU A 36 5.60 -2.50 1.49
CA GLU A 36 6.93 -3.08 1.38
C GLU A 36 7.85 -2.20 0.55
N ALA A 37 9.11 -2.17 0.98
CA ALA A 37 10.19 -1.51 0.28
C ALA A 37 11.44 -2.40 0.34
N ARG A 38 12.11 -2.53 -0.81
CA ARG A 38 13.35 -3.33 -0.92
C ARG A 38 14.61 -2.47 -0.94
N GLY A 39 14.53 -1.21 -1.38
CA GLY A 39 15.70 -0.32 -1.44
C GLY A 39 16.74 -0.70 -2.52
N PHE A 40 16.28 -1.29 -3.63
CA PHE A 40 17.15 -1.75 -4.73
C PHE A 40 18.14 -0.66 -5.20
N GLU A 41 17.68 0.58 -5.30
CA GLU A 41 18.49 1.74 -5.70
C GLU A 41 19.75 1.88 -4.84
N ARG A 42 19.65 1.67 -3.52
CA ARG A 42 20.80 1.76 -2.61
C ARG A 42 21.77 0.61 -2.81
N PHE A 43 21.28 -0.59 -3.07
CA PHE A 43 22.13 -1.76 -3.35
C PHE A 43 22.89 -1.65 -4.67
N CYS A 44 22.35 -0.91 -5.64
CA CYS A 44 22.98 -0.70 -6.93
C CYS A 44 24.09 0.35 -6.92
N GLN A 45 24.18 1.18 -5.89
CA GLN A 45 25.24 2.20 -5.82
C GLN A 45 26.62 1.55 -5.78
N GLY A 46 27.50 1.95 -6.70
CA GLY A 46 28.86 1.39 -6.84
C GLY A 46 28.93 0.06 -7.58
N ARG A 47 27.81 -0.50 -8.05
CA ARG A 47 27.82 -1.66 -8.94
C ARG A 47 28.08 -1.20 -10.37
N THR A 48 28.96 -1.91 -11.07
CA THR A 48 29.16 -1.72 -12.50
C THR A 48 27.87 -2.09 -13.23
N VAL A 49 27.39 -1.19 -14.08
CA VAL A 49 26.43 -1.52 -15.13
C VAL A 49 27.24 -1.87 -16.37
N TRP A 50 27.01 -3.06 -16.91
CA TRP A 50 27.75 -3.63 -18.04
C TRP A 50 27.50 -2.86 -19.33
#